data_AF-A0A2D2LXU9-F1
#
_entry.id   AF-A0A2D2LXU9-F1
#
_cell.length_a   1.000
_cell.length_b   1.000
_cell.length_c   1.000
_cell.angle_alpha   90.00
_cell.angle_beta   90.00
_cell.angle_gamma   90.00
#
_symmetry.space_group_name_H-M   'P 1'
#
loop_
_entity.id
_entity.type
_entity.pdbx_description
1 polymer ?
#
loop_
_entity_poly.entity_id
_entity_poly.type
_entity_poly.pdbx_seq_one_letter_code
_entity_poly.pdbx_strand_id
1 'polypeptide(L)' 'MSRFIIADLLITIPDVALATLDWIHWYNHERLHSTNGYLSPIEAENVYYRSLNLSGYAA' A
#
# COMPACT_ATOMS: atom_id res chain seq x y z
N MET A 1 9.99 -2.68 -10.07
CA MET A 1 10.38 -1.81 -8.93
C MET A 1 11.77 -2.18 -8.39
N SER A 2 12.73 -2.46 -9.29
CA SER A 2 14.14 -2.68 -8.92
C SER A 2 14.90 -1.42 -9.33
N ARG A 3 14.75 -0.37 -8.51
CA ARG A 3 15.60 0.83 -8.49
C ARG A 3 15.17 1.75 -7.35
N PHE A 4 14.98 1.17 -6.17
CA PHE A 4 15.05 1.94 -4.96
C PHE A 4 16.31 1.46 -4.24
N ILE A 5 17.21 2.39 -3.97
CA ILE A 5 18.35 2.26 -3.06
C ILE A 5 19.62 1.54 -3.58
N ILE A 6 20.04 1.61 -4.85
CA ILE A 6 21.49 1.39 -5.15
C ILE A 6 21.92 2.15 -6.42
N ALA A 7 22.22 3.45 -6.32
CA ALA A 7 23.10 4.08 -7.32
C ALA A 7 23.78 5.34 -6.80
N ASP A 8 23.08 6.29 -6.18
CA ASP A 8 23.64 7.63 -6.08
C ASP A 8 23.83 8.08 -4.63
N LEU A 9 25.10 8.21 -4.25
CA LEU A 9 25.69 8.53 -2.95
C LEU A 9 25.28 9.90 -2.36
N LEU A 10 24.15 10.49 -2.78
CA LEU A 10 23.67 11.82 -2.37
C LEU A 10 22.13 11.90 -2.29
N ILE A 11 21.46 10.92 -1.68
CA ILE A 11 20.02 11.06 -1.39
C ILE A 11 19.80 11.95 -0.17
N THR A 12 18.96 12.97 -0.28
CA THR A 12 18.61 13.83 0.87
C THR A 12 17.43 13.25 1.66
N ILE A 13 17.25 13.65 2.92
CA ILE A 13 16.11 13.18 3.74
C ILE A 13 14.75 13.46 3.07
N PRO A 14 14.50 14.64 2.45
CA PRO A 14 13.29 14.86 1.66
C PRO A 14 13.10 13.87 0.51
N ASP A 15 14.16 13.52 -0.20
CA ASP A 15 14.08 12.58 -1.33
C ASP A 15 13.72 11.17 -0.86
N VAL A 16 14.30 10.71 0.27
CA VAL A 16 13.93 9.43 0.89
C VAL A 16 12.47 9.45 1.33
N ALA A 17 12.02 10.55 1.96
CA ALA A 17 10.64 10.69 2.40
C ALA A 17 9.68 10.63 1.22
N LEU A 18 9.97 11.34 0.13
CA LEU A 18 9.14 11.31 -1.08
C LEU A 18 9.10 9.92 -1.72
N ALA A 19 10.26 9.28 -1.91
CA ALA A 19 10.34 7.93 -2.45
C ALA A 19 9.58 6.90 -1.59
N THR A 20 9.60 7.09 -0.26
CA THR A 20 8.85 6.25 0.67
C THR A 20 7.35 6.49 0.54
N LEU A 21 6.90 7.75 0.42
CA LEU A 21 5.50 8.08 0.20
C LEU A 21 4.99 7.49 -1.13
N ASP A 22 5.77 7.59 -2.20
CA ASP A 22 5.43 6.99 -3.50
C ASP A 22 5.33 5.47 -3.41
N TRP A 23 6.27 4.82 -2.70
CA TRP A 23 6.22 3.38 -2.48
C TRP A 23 5.00 2.95 -1.66
N ILE A 24 4.68 3.67 -0.58
CA ILE A 24 3.50 3.43 0.25
C ILE A 24 2.23 3.57 -0.58
N HIS A 25 2.14 4.63 -1.39
CA HIS A 25 0.99 4.86 -2.24
C HIS A 25 0.79 3.70 -3.22
N TRP A 26 1.82 3.36 -3.98
CA TRP A 26 1.76 2.23 -4.93
C TRP A 26 1.42 0.92 -4.23
N TYR A 27 2.03 0.62 -3.09
CA TYR A 27 1.76 -0.60 -2.34
C TYR A 27 0.30 -0.69 -1.91
N ASN A 28 -0.27 0.40 -1.39
CA ASN A 28 -1.63 0.39 -0.84
C ASN A 28 -2.73 0.46 -1.91
N HIS A 29 -2.47 1.15 -3.04
CA HIS A 29 -3.51 1.45 -4.04
C HIS A 29 -3.39 0.63 -5.33
N GLU A 30 -2.20 0.23 -5.73
CA GLU A 30 -1.97 -0.36 -7.05
C GLU A 30 -1.48 -1.81 -7.00
N ARG A 31 -0.76 -2.19 -5.93
CA ARG A 31 -0.16 -3.52 -5.83
C ARG A 31 -1.22 -4.58 -5.55
N LEU A 32 -1.44 -5.47 -6.52
CA LEU A 32 -2.34 -6.62 -6.36
C LEU A 32 -1.66 -7.79 -5.64
N HIS A 33 -2.36 -8.43 -4.72
CA HIS A 33 -1.88 -9.60 -3.97
C HIS A 33 -2.81 -10.81 -4.14
N SER A 34 -2.26 -11.96 -4.52
CA SER A 34 -3.04 -13.20 -4.67
C SER A 34 -3.70 -13.65 -3.36
N THR A 35 -3.04 -13.41 -2.22
CA THR A 35 -3.61 -13.66 -0.88
C THR A 35 -4.90 -12.86 -0.64
N ASN A 36 -5.01 -11.68 -1.24
CA ASN A 36 -6.18 -10.79 -1.14
C ASN A 36 -7.17 -11.00 -2.31
N GLY A 37 -7.06 -12.11 -3.05
CA GLY A 37 -7.89 -12.35 -4.23
C GLY A 37 -7.57 -11.43 -5.42
N TYR A 38 -6.32 -10.99 -5.54
CA TYR A 38 -5.87 -10.00 -6.53
C TYR A 38 -6.50 -8.62 -6.37
N LEU A 39 -6.81 -8.23 -5.13
CA LEU A 39 -7.15 -6.87 -4.77
C LEU A 39 -5.92 -6.12 -4.24
N SER A 40 -5.93 -4.79 -4.35
CA SER A 40 -5.01 -3.95 -3.60
C SER A 40 -5.30 -4.03 -2.09
N PRO A 41 -4.34 -3.71 -1.21
CA PRO A 41 -4.56 -3.69 0.23
C PRO A 41 -5.76 -2.84 0.65
N ILE A 42 -5.91 -1.64 0.09
CA ILE A 42 -7.03 -0.74 0.44
C ILE A 42 -8.39 -1.32 0.01
N GLU A 43 -8.45 -1.97 -1.14
CA GLU A 43 -9.69 -2.62 -1.60
C GLU A 43 -10.06 -3.81 -0.71
N ALA A 44 -9.07 -4.62 -0.32
CA ALA A 44 -9.30 -5.75 0.59
C ALA A 44 -9.79 -5.27 1.97
N GLU A 45 -9.20 -4.21 2.51
CA GLU A 45 -9.62 -3.58 3.76
C GLU A 45 -11.05 -3.02 3.65
N ASN A 46 -11.38 -2.36 2.54
CA ASN A 46 -12.73 -1.87 2.27
C ASN A 46 -13.77 -3.00 2.23
N VAL A 47 -13.45 -4.13 1.59
CA VAL A 47 -14.32 -5.32 1.57
C VAL A 47 -14.51 -5.86 2.98
N TYR A 48 -13.43 -5.95 3.76
CA TYR A 48 -13.48 -6.41 5.14
C TYR A 48 -14.39 -5.53 6.00
N TYR A 49 -14.19 -4.21 6.01
CA TYR A 49 -15.02 -3.30 6.80
C TYR A 49 -16.48 -3.26 6.35
N ARG A 50 -16.75 -3.35 5.05
CA ARG A 50 -18.12 -3.53 4.54
C ARG A 50 -18.75 -4.81 5.09
N SER A 51 -18.00 -5.92 5.13
CA SER A 51 -18.51 -7.18 5.68
C SER A 51 -18.79 -7.10 7.19
N LEU A 52 -17.93 -6.43 7.97
CA LEU A 52 -18.12 -6.20 9.40
C LEU A 52 -19.36 -5.35 9.70
N ASN A 53 -19.57 -4.29 8.90
CA ASN A 53 -20.75 -3.43 9.02
C ASN A 53 -22.03 -4.22 8.72
N LEU A 54 -22.01 -5.08 7.69
CA LEU A 54 -23.16 -5.92 7.31
C LEU A 54 -23.44 -7.02 8.33
N SER A 55 -22.41 -7.56 9.00
CA SER A 55 -22.59 -8.59 10.03
C SER A 55 -23.04 -8.04 11.38
N GLY A 56 -23.26 -6.72 11.51
CA GLY A 56 -23.65 -6.08 12.77
C GLY A 56 -22.57 -6.16 13.86
N TYR A 57 -21.32 -6.44 13.48
CA TYR A 57 -20.17 -6.47 14.39
C TYR A 57 -19.50 -5.10 14.53
N ALA A 58 -19.85 -4.16 13.65
CA ALA A 58 -19.51 -2.75 13.83
C ALA A 58 -20.49 -2.11 14.82
N ALA A 59 -19.97 -1.71 15.98
CA ALA A 59 -20.71 -0.96 17.01
C ALA A 59 -20.67 0.55 16.73
#